data_AF-A0A8T2ISY5-F1
#
_entry.id   AF-A0A8T2ISY5-F1
#
_cell.length_a   1.000
_cell.length_b   1.000
_cell.length_c   1.000
_cell.angle_alpha   90.00
_cell.angle_beta   90.00
_cell.angle_gamma   90.00
#
_symmetry.space_group_name_H-M   'P 1'
#
loop_
_entity.id
_entity.type
_entity.pdbx_description
1 polymer ?
#
loop_
_entity_poly.entity_id
_entity_poly.type
_entity_poly.pdbx_seq_one_letter_code
_entity_poly.pdbx_strand_id
1 'polypeptide(L)'
;MDPLCPNSTCPDILVNDSNGNNSAVNWTNVVNPTRDPMKRNDEVAKVEVAVLAIIFFLALVGNICVLIAIHINRHKNSRMYFFMKHLSIADLVVALFQVLPQLVWDITFRFYAPDFVCRLVTYLQVVGMFASTYMLLLMSLDRCLAICQPLRSLHRRSDCVYVVLTWILSFLLSVPQIHIFSLQHVGNEVYDCRADFIQPWGLKAYITWMTLTVYIIPVVILSICYGLISYKIWQNIRLKTVCESNVRLSSNRRATLSRVSSVRLISKAKIRTVKMTFIIVLAYIVCWTPFFFAQMWSVWDPEAPKE
;
A
#
# COMPACT_ATOMS: atom_id res chain seq x y z
N MET A 1 36.23 -17.36 1.17
CA MET A 1 36.77 -18.13 0.02
C MET A 1 35.79 -17.93 -1.11
N ASP A 2 36.01 -16.91 -1.93
CA ASP A 2 35.26 -16.67 -3.16
C ASP A 2 35.92 -17.44 -4.30
N PRO A 3 35.17 -18.19 -5.12
CA PRO A 3 35.70 -18.69 -6.38
C PRO A 3 34.98 -18.07 -7.59
N LEU A 4 35.81 -17.54 -8.50
CA LEU A 4 35.67 -17.49 -9.97
C LEU A 4 35.15 -16.20 -10.63
N CYS A 5 36.10 -15.32 -10.96
CA CYS A 5 36.25 -14.79 -12.33
C CYS A 5 37.63 -15.22 -12.88
N PRO A 6 37.71 -16.10 -13.89
CA PRO A 6 38.94 -16.38 -14.63
C PRO A 6 38.98 -15.59 -15.96
N ASN A 7 40.18 -15.11 -16.31
CA ASN A 7 40.62 -14.62 -17.63
C ASN A 7 39.99 -13.31 -18.14
N SER A 8 40.66 -12.36 -18.79
CA SER A 8 42.05 -12.00 -19.10
C SER A 8 41.92 -10.93 -20.21
N THR A 9 42.39 -9.69 -20.01
CA THR A 9 43.00 -8.81 -21.05
C THR A 9 43.15 -7.37 -20.53
N CYS A 10 44.39 -6.97 -20.26
CA CYS A 10 44.82 -5.59 -20.43
C CYS A 10 44.95 -5.30 -21.95
N PRO A 11 44.75 -4.05 -22.40
CA PRO A 11 45.47 -3.53 -23.55
C PRO A 11 46.60 -2.61 -23.08
N ASP A 12 47.84 -3.00 -23.39
CA ASP A 12 48.99 -2.12 -23.44
C ASP A 12 48.79 -1.05 -24.51
N ILE A 13 49.08 0.21 -24.20
CA ILE A 13 49.48 1.20 -25.21
C ILE A 13 50.85 1.75 -24.79
N LEU A 14 51.88 1.21 -25.44
CA LEU A 14 53.20 1.79 -25.54
C LEU A 14 53.14 3.00 -26.48
N VAL A 15 53.63 4.16 -26.02
CA VAL A 15 54.32 5.11 -26.91
C VAL A 15 55.57 5.57 -26.17
N ASN A 16 56.72 5.15 -26.71
CA ASN A 16 58.04 5.65 -26.37
C ASN A 16 58.45 6.59 -27.50
N ASP A 17 58.77 7.85 -27.22
CA ASP A 17 59.75 8.57 -28.03
C ASP A 17 60.48 9.64 -27.20
N SER A 18 61.77 9.75 -27.49
CA SER A 18 62.77 10.54 -26.80
C SER A 18 63.04 11.85 -27.53
N ASN A 19 62.91 13.00 -26.86
CA ASN A 19 63.83 14.16 -26.91
C ASN A 19 63.20 15.45 -26.34
N GLY A 20 63.97 16.13 -25.47
CA GLY A 20 64.18 17.58 -25.56
C GLY A 20 63.10 18.56 -25.08
N ASN A 21 63.48 19.32 -24.06
CA ASN A 21 63.10 20.70 -23.72
C ASN A 21 62.01 20.99 -22.68
N ASN A 22 62.47 21.81 -21.73
CA ASN A 22 61.76 22.55 -20.70
C ASN A 22 60.44 23.15 -21.17
N SER A 23 59.37 22.82 -20.45
CA SER A 23 58.20 23.68 -20.26
C SER A 23 57.46 23.16 -19.03
N ALA A 24 57.61 23.85 -17.90
CA ALA A 24 56.78 23.64 -16.72
C ALA A 24 55.34 24.08 -17.05
N VAL A 25 54.49 23.14 -17.48
CA VAL A 25 53.07 23.39 -17.66
C VAL A 25 52.40 23.25 -16.30
N ASN A 26 52.06 24.40 -15.73
CA ASN A 26 51.47 24.56 -14.40
C ASN A 26 49.96 24.26 -14.47
N TRP A 27 49.56 22.99 -14.35
CA TRP A 27 48.14 22.61 -14.19
C TRP A 27 47.76 22.68 -12.71
N THR A 28 47.48 23.90 -12.26
CA THR A 28 46.73 24.13 -11.03
C THR A 28 45.26 23.76 -11.28
N ASN A 29 44.72 22.91 -10.40
CA ASN A 29 43.30 22.79 -10.06
C ASN A 29 42.29 22.41 -11.16
N VAL A 30 42.17 21.11 -11.46
CA VAL A 30 40.84 20.50 -11.70
C VAL A 30 40.83 19.11 -11.06
N VAL A 31 40.78 19.08 -9.72
CA VAL A 31 40.24 17.90 -9.03
C VAL A 31 38.73 17.97 -9.22
N ASN A 32 38.21 17.26 -10.22
CA ASN A 32 36.80 16.91 -10.24
C ASN A 32 36.52 16.17 -8.92
N PRO A 33 35.60 16.64 -8.06
CA PRO A 33 35.22 15.86 -6.91
C PRO A 33 34.54 14.61 -7.46
N THR A 34 35.25 13.49 -7.40
CA THR A 34 34.68 12.15 -7.47
C THR A 34 33.47 12.17 -6.54
N ARG A 35 32.27 12.11 -7.13
CA ARG A 35 31.04 11.91 -6.38
C ARG A 35 31.19 10.59 -5.66
N ASP A 36 31.42 10.67 -4.37
CA ASP A 36 31.46 9.52 -3.47
C ASP A 36 30.11 8.79 -3.60
N PRO A 37 30.05 7.53 -4.06
CA PRO A 37 28.79 6.84 -4.37
C PRO A 37 27.92 6.54 -3.13
N MET A 38 28.34 6.94 -1.93
CA MET A 38 27.63 6.74 -0.67
C MET A 38 27.12 8.02 0.01
N LYS A 39 27.21 9.19 -0.63
CA LYS A 39 26.64 10.42 -0.04
C LYS A 39 25.15 10.52 -0.38
N ARG A 40 24.31 9.80 0.37
CA ARG A 40 22.85 10.01 0.39
C ARG A 40 22.62 11.52 0.59
N ASN A 41 21.88 12.17 -0.31
CA ASN A 41 21.67 13.62 -0.25
C ASN A 41 21.04 13.98 1.11
N ASP A 42 21.81 14.64 1.99
CA ASP A 42 21.38 14.96 3.36
C ASP A 42 20.03 15.71 3.39
N GLU A 43 19.78 16.54 2.37
CA GLU A 43 18.51 17.26 2.19
C GLU A 43 17.33 16.33 1.87
N VAL A 44 17.55 15.29 1.07
CA VAL A 44 16.51 14.29 0.73
C VAL A 44 16.17 13.45 1.96
N ALA A 45 17.20 13.02 2.72
CA ALA A 45 17.00 12.25 3.94
C ALA A 45 16.23 13.05 5.02
N LYS A 46 16.54 14.34 5.19
CA LYS A 46 15.78 15.23 6.11
C LYS A 46 14.31 15.34 5.72
N VAL A 47 14.03 15.48 4.42
CA VAL A 47 12.65 15.56 3.91
C VAL A 47 11.91 14.23 4.12
N GLU A 48 12.56 13.10 3.83
CA GLU A 48 11.99 11.76 4.04
C GLU A 48 11.63 11.53 5.52
N VAL A 49 12.56 11.79 6.44
CA VAL A 49 12.36 11.68 7.89
C VAL A 49 11.21 12.58 8.36
N ALA A 50 11.17 13.84 7.91
CA ALA A 50 10.11 14.78 8.28
C ALA A 50 8.73 14.30 7.80
N VAL A 51 8.63 13.82 6.56
CA VAL A 51 7.39 13.31 5.98
C VAL A 51 6.94 12.04 6.72
N LEU A 52 7.84 11.08 6.95
CA LEU A 52 7.53 9.85 7.68
C LEU A 52 7.09 10.13 9.12
N ALA A 53 7.73 11.08 9.81
CA ALA A 53 7.34 11.49 11.16
C ALA A 53 5.92 12.08 11.19
N ILE A 54 5.57 12.94 10.24
CA ILE A 54 4.22 13.51 10.12
C ILE A 54 3.19 12.41 9.81
N ILE A 55 3.48 11.52 8.87
CA ILE A 55 2.60 10.40 8.52
C ILE A 55 2.38 9.50 9.75
N PHE A 56 3.45 9.15 10.47
CA PHE A 56 3.38 8.36 11.68
C PHE A 56 2.47 9.01 12.73
N PHE A 57 2.71 10.29 13.03
CA PHE A 57 1.91 11.03 14.01
C PHE A 57 0.43 11.08 13.62
N LEU A 58 0.12 11.43 12.36
CA LEU A 58 -1.26 11.51 11.87
C LEU A 58 -1.94 10.14 11.87
N ALA A 59 -1.25 9.08 11.43
CA ALA A 59 -1.79 7.73 11.41
C ALA A 59 -2.06 7.21 12.83
N LEU A 60 -1.14 7.46 13.77
CA LEU A 60 -1.28 7.04 15.16
C LEU A 60 -2.43 7.79 15.85
N VAL A 61 -2.36 9.11 15.89
CA VAL A 61 -3.35 9.95 16.58
C VAL A 61 -4.72 9.83 15.91
N GLY A 62 -4.78 9.84 14.58
CA GLY A 62 -6.03 9.72 13.82
C GLY A 62 -6.76 8.41 14.09
N ASN A 63 -6.07 7.27 14.00
CA ASN A 63 -6.70 5.97 14.22
C ASN A 63 -7.05 5.72 15.69
N ILE A 64 -6.25 6.19 16.64
CA ILE A 64 -6.59 6.14 18.07
C ILE A 64 -7.86 6.98 18.33
N CYS A 65 -7.94 8.20 17.79
CA CYS A 65 -9.13 9.04 17.91
C CYS A 65 -10.38 8.35 17.33
N VAL A 66 -10.27 7.67 16.18
CA VAL A 66 -11.39 6.91 15.60
C VAL A 66 -11.82 5.77 16.53
N LEU A 67 -10.90 5.01 17.11
CA LEU A 67 -11.21 3.94 18.06
C LEU A 67 -11.91 4.48 19.32
N ILE A 68 -11.41 5.59 19.88
CA ILE A 68 -12.02 6.27 21.04
C ILE A 68 -13.44 6.76 20.68
N ALA A 69 -13.61 7.41 19.53
CA ALA A 69 -14.91 7.89 19.07
C ALA A 69 -15.92 6.75 18.89
N ILE A 70 -15.49 5.60 18.35
CA ILE A 70 -16.33 4.40 18.25
C ILE A 70 -16.69 3.86 19.63
N HIS A 71 -15.76 3.86 20.58
CA HIS A 71 -15.98 3.32 21.92
C HIS A 71 -17.02 4.13 22.72
N ILE A 72 -16.95 5.46 22.61
CA ILE A 72 -17.84 6.40 23.33
C ILE A 72 -19.22 6.48 22.67
N ASN A 73 -19.33 6.24 21.36
CA ASN A 73 -20.59 6.40 20.63
C ASN A 73 -21.65 5.35 21.03
N ARG A 74 -22.87 5.81 21.37
CA ARG A 74 -23.98 4.92 21.77
C ARG A 74 -24.46 3.99 20.65
N HIS A 75 -24.16 4.30 19.39
CA HIS A 75 -24.46 3.45 18.24
C HIS A 75 -23.32 2.50 17.82
N LYS A 76 -22.32 2.27 18.68
CA LYS A 76 -21.15 1.40 18.41
C LYS A 76 -21.45 -0.02 17.89
N ASN A 77 -22.66 -0.52 18.13
CA ASN A 77 -23.10 -1.82 17.63
C ASN A 77 -23.44 -1.86 16.13
N SER A 78 -23.39 -0.71 15.43
CA SER A 78 -23.55 -0.67 13.98
C SER A 78 -22.47 -1.48 13.27
N ARG A 79 -22.88 -2.23 12.25
CA ARG A 79 -22.01 -3.00 11.36
C ARG A 79 -20.92 -2.14 10.70
N MET A 80 -21.19 -0.86 10.45
CA MET A 80 -20.18 0.05 9.91
C MET A 80 -19.04 0.29 10.90
N TYR A 81 -19.36 0.55 12.17
CA TYR A 81 -18.36 0.78 13.21
C TYR A 81 -17.52 -0.48 13.50
N PHE A 82 -18.10 -1.67 13.29
CA PHE A 82 -17.35 -2.93 13.36
C PHE A 82 -16.20 -2.99 12.33
N PHE A 83 -16.49 -2.71 11.05
CA PHE A 83 -15.44 -2.67 10.02
C PHE A 83 -14.44 -1.55 10.24
N MET A 84 -14.90 -0.34 10.60
CA MET A 84 -14.02 0.79 10.90
C MET A 84 -13.04 0.47 12.05
N LYS A 85 -13.49 -0.26 13.08
CA LYS A 85 -12.61 -0.70 14.17
C LYS A 85 -11.48 -1.58 13.67
N HIS A 86 -11.77 -2.59 12.83
CA HIS A 86 -10.73 -3.48 12.30
C HIS A 86 -9.79 -2.78 11.31
N LEU A 87 -10.32 -1.83 10.52
CA LEU A 87 -9.52 -0.99 9.65
C LEU A 87 -8.55 -0.11 10.46
N SER A 88 -9.02 0.57 11.50
CA SER A 88 -8.15 1.37 12.38
C SER A 88 -7.11 0.53 13.12
N ILE A 89 -7.42 -0.71 13.50
CA ILE A 89 -6.42 -1.63 14.06
C ILE A 89 -5.36 -1.97 13.02
N ALA A 90 -5.74 -2.27 11.78
CA ALA A 90 -4.79 -2.56 10.71
C ALA A 90 -3.90 -1.34 10.39
N ASP A 91 -4.48 -0.14 10.34
CA ASP A 91 -3.72 1.10 10.09
C ASP A 91 -2.77 1.44 11.24
N LEU A 92 -3.11 1.09 12.49
CA LEU A 92 -2.18 1.18 13.62
C LEU A 92 -1.03 0.17 13.51
N VAL A 93 -1.29 -1.05 13.03
CA VAL A 93 -0.23 -2.02 12.74
C VAL A 93 0.70 -1.46 11.66
N VAL A 94 0.18 -0.84 10.60
CA VAL A 94 1.01 -0.15 9.59
C VAL A 94 1.80 1.00 10.22
N ALA A 95 1.19 1.86 11.04
CA ALA A 95 1.91 2.96 11.68
C ALA A 95 3.07 2.46 12.55
N LEU A 96 2.84 1.42 13.37
CA LEU A 96 3.81 0.93 14.35
C LEU A 96 4.87 -0.02 13.78
N PHE A 97 4.55 -0.82 12.77
CA PHE A 97 5.44 -1.86 12.25
C PHE A 97 5.98 -1.57 10.84
N GLN A 98 5.35 -0.67 10.09
CA GLN A 98 5.87 -0.21 8.79
C GLN A 98 6.49 1.18 8.92
N VAL A 99 5.75 2.17 9.39
CA VAL A 99 6.21 3.57 9.34
C VAL A 99 7.25 3.86 10.42
N LEU A 100 7.02 3.41 11.66
CA LEU A 100 7.97 3.64 12.76
C LEU A 100 9.33 2.97 12.52
N PRO A 101 9.45 1.69 12.11
CA PRO A 101 10.75 1.09 11.84
C PRO A 101 11.48 1.76 10.69
N GLN A 102 10.76 2.19 9.65
CA GLN A 102 11.33 2.97 8.54
C GLN A 102 11.86 4.33 9.03
N LEU A 103 11.09 5.04 9.85
CA LEU A 103 11.52 6.30 10.47
C LEU A 103 12.77 6.11 11.36
N VAL A 104 12.79 5.05 12.18
CA VAL A 104 13.96 4.73 13.02
C VAL A 104 15.16 4.42 12.15
N TRP A 105 14.99 3.66 11.06
CA TRP A 105 16.05 3.34 10.13
C TRP A 105 16.65 4.59 9.48
N ASP A 106 15.81 5.52 9.02
CA ASP A 106 16.28 6.74 8.37
C ASP A 106 16.98 7.71 9.34
N ILE A 107 16.62 7.69 10.62
CA ILE A 107 17.28 8.50 11.66
C ILE A 107 18.61 7.86 12.12
N THR A 108 18.59 6.55 12.39
CA THR A 108 19.71 5.86 13.05
C THR A 108 20.73 5.29 12.06
N PHE A 109 20.38 5.25 10.77
CA PHE A 109 21.13 4.62 9.67
C PHE A 109 21.54 3.15 9.94
N ARG A 110 21.02 2.53 11.02
CA ARG A 110 21.45 1.21 11.51
C ARG A 110 20.33 0.53 12.29
N PHE A 111 20.12 -0.76 12.04
CA PHE A 111 19.16 -1.55 12.79
C PHE A 111 19.79 -2.24 14.00
N TYR A 112 19.69 -1.60 15.16
CA TYR A 112 20.12 -2.20 16.43
C TYR A 112 19.05 -3.14 17.00
N ALA A 113 18.74 -4.24 16.32
CA ALA A 113 17.82 -5.24 16.87
C ALA A 113 18.23 -6.69 16.59
N PRO A 114 17.88 -7.64 17.49
CA PRO A 114 18.11 -9.07 17.30
C PRO A 114 17.42 -9.62 16.04
N ASP A 115 17.91 -10.74 15.50
CA ASP A 115 17.34 -11.42 14.31
C ASP A 115 15.84 -11.69 14.43
N PHE A 116 15.39 -12.14 15.61
CA PHE A 116 13.96 -12.36 15.88
C PHE A 116 13.13 -11.07 15.70
N VAL A 117 13.64 -9.92 16.15
CA VAL A 117 12.95 -8.64 16.04
C VAL A 117 12.94 -8.17 14.59
N CYS A 118 14.03 -8.33 13.84
CA CYS A 118 14.09 -8.08 12.40
C CYS A 118 12.98 -8.85 11.66
N ARG A 119 12.92 -10.18 11.83
CA ARG A 119 11.91 -11.03 11.17
C ARG A 119 10.48 -10.69 11.58
N LEU A 120 10.27 -10.41 12.87
CA LEU A 120 8.94 -10.07 13.36
C LEU A 120 8.46 -8.72 12.81
N VAL A 121 9.34 -7.72 12.78
CA VAL A 121 9.03 -6.39 12.25
C VAL A 121 8.68 -6.47 10.77
N THR A 122 9.53 -7.09 9.94
CA THR A 122 9.30 -7.21 8.49
C THR A 122 8.05 -8.03 8.19
N TYR A 123 7.80 -9.10 8.94
CA TYR A 123 6.55 -9.87 8.87
C TYR A 123 5.33 -9.00 9.19
N LEU A 124 5.33 -8.30 10.34
CA LEU A 124 4.20 -7.48 10.76
C LEU A 124 3.96 -6.28 9.86
N GLN A 125 5.00 -5.72 9.23
CA GLN A 125 4.89 -4.67 8.23
C GLN A 125 4.05 -5.14 7.04
N VAL A 126 4.33 -6.35 6.52
CA VAL A 126 3.58 -6.93 5.40
C VAL A 126 2.19 -7.41 5.82
N VAL A 127 2.04 -7.94 7.05
CA VAL A 127 0.72 -8.25 7.61
C VAL A 127 -0.15 -7.00 7.67
N GLY A 128 0.39 -5.88 8.17
CA GLY A 128 -0.31 -4.60 8.24
C GLY A 128 -0.77 -4.12 6.86
N MET A 129 0.13 -4.19 5.88
CA MET A 129 -0.16 -3.86 4.49
C MET A 129 -1.33 -4.70 3.92
N PHE A 130 -1.24 -6.03 4.01
CA PHE A 130 -2.32 -6.92 3.56
C PHE A 130 -3.62 -6.72 4.33
N ALA A 131 -3.54 -6.56 5.65
CA ALA A 131 -4.72 -6.37 6.51
C ALA A 131 -5.45 -5.09 6.17
N SER A 132 -4.76 -3.96 6.02
CA SER A 132 -5.39 -2.68 5.67
C SER A 132 -6.05 -2.75 4.28
N THR A 133 -5.32 -3.24 3.27
CA THR A 133 -5.83 -3.41 1.91
C THR A 133 -7.06 -4.31 1.84
N TYR A 134 -7.03 -5.47 2.50
CA TYR A 134 -8.15 -6.40 2.42
C TYR A 134 -9.33 -6.02 3.32
N MET A 135 -9.12 -5.29 4.42
CA MET A 135 -10.21 -4.66 5.16
C MET A 135 -10.94 -3.62 4.31
N LEU A 136 -10.19 -2.81 3.54
CA LEU A 136 -10.75 -1.86 2.58
C LEU A 136 -11.54 -2.56 1.47
N LEU A 137 -11.04 -3.68 0.94
CA LEU A 137 -11.77 -4.52 -0.01
C LEU A 137 -13.07 -5.07 0.60
N LEU A 138 -12.99 -5.66 1.78
CA LEU A 138 -14.14 -6.23 2.47
C LEU A 138 -15.20 -5.16 2.74
N MET A 139 -14.78 -3.96 3.14
CA MET A 139 -15.68 -2.83 3.34
C MET A 139 -16.35 -2.39 2.02
N SER A 140 -15.62 -2.38 0.91
CA SER A 140 -16.16 -2.00 -0.40
C SER A 140 -17.11 -3.07 -0.96
N LEU A 141 -16.79 -4.35 -0.80
CA LEU A 141 -17.66 -5.49 -1.11
C LEU A 141 -18.94 -5.46 -0.28
N ASP A 142 -18.83 -5.16 1.02
CA ASP A 142 -19.98 -4.97 1.89
C ASP A 142 -20.93 -3.89 1.35
N ARG A 143 -20.38 -2.72 0.98
CA ARG A 143 -21.19 -1.64 0.39
C ARG A 143 -21.82 -2.06 -0.92
N CYS A 144 -21.07 -2.74 -1.78
CA CYS A 144 -21.57 -3.25 -3.05
C CYS A 144 -22.75 -4.21 -2.84
N LEU A 145 -22.60 -5.21 -1.97
CA LEU A 145 -23.66 -6.18 -1.68
C LEU A 145 -24.90 -5.51 -1.05
N ALA A 146 -24.71 -4.59 -0.11
CA ALA A 146 -25.79 -3.86 0.56
C ALA A 146 -26.61 -2.94 -0.37
N ILE A 147 -26.07 -2.61 -1.55
CA ILE A 147 -26.70 -1.76 -2.57
C ILE A 147 -27.26 -2.60 -3.70
N CYS A 148 -26.47 -3.53 -4.23
CA CYS A 148 -26.84 -4.37 -5.37
C CYS A 148 -27.86 -5.46 -4.98
N GLN A 149 -27.83 -5.96 -3.75
CA GLN A 149 -28.71 -7.02 -3.26
C GLN A 149 -29.41 -6.60 -1.96
N PRO A 150 -30.35 -5.64 -2.00
CA PRO A 150 -30.95 -5.10 -0.78
C PRO A 150 -31.81 -6.13 -0.03
N LEU A 151 -32.27 -7.21 -0.68
CA LEU A 151 -33.06 -8.29 -0.08
C LEU A 151 -32.20 -9.35 0.63
N ARG A 152 -30.87 -9.30 0.48
CA ARG A 152 -29.97 -10.20 1.21
C ARG A 152 -29.93 -9.77 2.69
N SER A 153 -30.28 -10.69 3.58
CA SER A 153 -30.11 -10.49 5.01
C SER A 153 -28.62 -10.48 5.34
N LEU A 154 -28.10 -9.32 5.72
CA LEU A 154 -26.71 -9.15 6.13
C LEU A 154 -26.62 -9.44 7.63
N HIS A 155 -26.08 -10.60 7.98
CA HIS A 155 -26.05 -11.09 9.36
C HIS A 155 -24.70 -10.80 10.01
N ARG A 156 -24.70 -10.26 11.24
CA ARG A 156 -23.47 -9.88 11.96
C ARG A 156 -22.49 -11.05 12.17
N ARG A 157 -23.00 -12.29 12.25
CA ARG A 157 -22.15 -13.49 12.32
C ARG A 157 -21.34 -13.71 11.05
N SER A 158 -21.94 -13.49 9.87
CA SER A 158 -21.25 -13.61 8.59
C SER A 158 -20.14 -12.57 8.45
N ASP A 159 -20.33 -11.35 8.94
CA ASP A 159 -19.29 -10.31 8.91
C ASP A 159 -18.09 -10.65 9.78
N CYS A 160 -18.35 -11.22 10.95
CA CYS A 160 -17.28 -11.69 11.84
C CYS A 160 -16.45 -12.77 11.13
N VAL A 161 -17.11 -13.72 10.47
CA VAL A 161 -16.44 -14.75 9.67
C VAL A 161 -15.61 -14.11 8.55
N TYR A 162 -16.16 -13.18 7.78
CA TYR A 162 -15.40 -12.52 6.71
C TYR A 162 -14.19 -11.75 7.24
N VAL A 163 -14.33 -11.02 8.35
CA VAL A 163 -13.20 -10.32 8.98
C VAL A 163 -12.13 -11.30 9.45
N VAL A 164 -12.50 -12.38 10.12
CA VAL A 164 -11.56 -13.42 10.57
C VAL A 164 -10.84 -14.06 9.38
N LEU A 165 -11.57 -14.41 8.32
CA LEU A 165 -10.99 -14.93 7.08
C LEU A 165 -10.01 -13.94 6.46
N THR A 166 -10.34 -12.65 6.45
CA THR A 166 -9.43 -11.63 5.94
C THR A 166 -8.15 -11.54 6.78
N TRP A 167 -8.24 -11.54 8.11
CA TRP A 167 -7.05 -11.55 8.97
C TRP A 167 -6.19 -12.80 8.74
N ILE A 168 -6.81 -13.98 8.72
CA ILE A 168 -6.11 -15.25 8.44
C ILE A 168 -5.41 -15.16 7.07
N LEU A 169 -6.10 -14.68 6.04
CA LEU A 169 -5.51 -14.50 4.71
C LEU A 169 -4.32 -13.53 4.76
N SER A 170 -4.42 -12.40 5.45
CA SER A 170 -3.31 -11.45 5.60
C SER A 170 -2.11 -12.07 6.32
N PHE A 171 -2.33 -12.86 7.38
CA PHE A 171 -1.25 -13.58 8.05
C PHE A 171 -0.59 -14.63 7.16
N LEU A 172 -1.39 -15.37 6.39
CA LEU A 172 -0.91 -16.42 5.48
C LEU A 172 -0.09 -15.86 4.31
N LEU A 173 -0.58 -14.83 3.63
CA LEU A 173 0.14 -14.22 2.50
C LEU A 173 1.44 -13.52 2.93
N SER A 174 1.57 -13.19 4.22
CA SER A 174 2.77 -12.56 4.79
C SER A 174 3.85 -13.58 5.20
N VAL A 175 3.54 -14.88 5.25
CA VAL A 175 4.49 -15.94 5.67
C VAL A 175 5.84 -15.90 4.96
N PRO A 176 5.96 -15.59 3.64
CA PRO A 176 7.25 -15.53 2.98
C PRO A 176 8.27 -14.60 3.65
N GLN A 177 7.82 -13.54 4.35
CA GLN A 177 8.72 -12.60 5.04
C GLN A 177 9.63 -13.26 6.07
N ILE A 178 9.11 -14.26 6.79
CA ILE A 178 9.84 -14.93 7.89
C ILE A 178 11.06 -15.68 7.34
N HIS A 179 10.96 -16.19 6.11
CA HIS A 179 12.01 -16.94 5.45
C HIS A 179 12.96 -16.04 4.66
N ILE A 180 12.45 -14.98 4.05
CA ILE A 180 13.22 -14.07 3.19
C ILE A 180 14.14 -13.17 4.03
N PHE A 181 13.66 -12.63 5.15
CA PHE A 181 14.43 -11.66 5.93
C PHE A 181 15.24 -12.35 7.03
N SER A 182 16.50 -11.94 7.17
CA SER A 182 17.40 -12.41 8.22
C SER A 182 18.41 -11.33 8.60
N LEU A 183 18.93 -11.40 9.82
CA LEU A 183 20.06 -10.58 10.24
C LEU A 183 21.34 -11.10 9.57
N GLN A 184 21.96 -10.28 8.73
CA GLN A 184 23.19 -10.60 8.03
C GLN A 184 24.35 -9.73 8.51
N HIS A 185 25.56 -10.30 8.53
CA HIS A 185 26.78 -9.56 8.87
C HIS A 185 27.31 -8.85 7.61
N VAL A 186 27.26 -7.52 7.60
CA VAL A 186 27.60 -6.69 6.42
C VAL A 186 29.09 -6.27 6.42
N GLY A 187 29.87 -6.70 7.41
CA GLY A 187 31.28 -6.33 7.60
C GLY A 187 31.46 -5.21 8.64
N ASN A 188 32.69 -5.01 9.11
CA ASN A 188 33.05 -4.05 10.18
C ASN A 188 32.24 -4.21 11.49
N GLU A 189 31.94 -5.45 11.91
CA GLU A 189 31.11 -5.75 13.10
C GLU A 189 29.67 -5.20 13.03
N VAL A 190 29.18 -4.85 11.84
CA VAL A 190 27.83 -4.32 11.64
C VAL A 190 26.87 -5.43 11.20
N TYR A 191 25.75 -5.53 11.92
CA TYR A 191 24.63 -6.42 11.60
C TYR A 191 23.50 -5.62 10.95
N ASP A 192 22.92 -6.17 9.89
CA ASP A 192 21.83 -5.52 9.18
C ASP A 192 20.69 -6.49 8.78
N CYS A 193 19.45 -6.01 8.79
CA CYS A 193 18.27 -6.81 8.46
C CYS A 193 18.08 -6.85 6.93
N ARG A 194 18.62 -7.88 6.27
CA ARG A 194 18.63 -8.01 4.81
C ARG A 194 17.76 -9.16 4.32
N ALA A 195 17.13 -8.97 3.17
CA ALA A 195 16.42 -10.02 2.46
C ALA A 195 17.42 -10.92 1.70
N ASP A 196 17.35 -12.22 1.95
CA ASP A 196 18.05 -13.25 1.20
C ASP A 196 17.11 -13.84 0.14
N PHE A 197 17.36 -13.50 -1.11
CA PHE A 197 16.56 -13.98 -2.25
C PHE A 197 17.34 -14.99 -3.07
N ILE A 198 16.69 -16.08 -3.44
CA ILE A 198 17.27 -17.03 -4.40
C ILE A 198 17.50 -16.33 -5.74
N GLN A 199 18.76 -16.16 -6.13
CA GLN A 199 19.09 -15.53 -7.39
C GLN A 199 18.84 -16.47 -8.57
N PRO A 200 18.49 -15.93 -9.76
CA PRO A 200 18.20 -14.52 -10.09
C PRO A 200 16.72 -14.11 -9.94
N TRP A 201 15.81 -15.05 -9.70
CA TRP A 201 14.36 -14.83 -9.83
C TRP A 201 13.64 -14.49 -8.52
N GLY A 202 14.25 -14.69 -7.35
CA GLY A 202 13.59 -14.53 -6.04
C GLY A 202 13.01 -13.13 -5.83
N LEU A 203 13.80 -12.08 -6.07
CA LEU A 203 13.34 -10.69 -5.96
C LEU A 203 12.25 -10.36 -6.99
N LYS A 204 12.42 -10.82 -8.25
CA LYS A 204 11.44 -10.66 -9.34
C LYS A 204 10.09 -11.27 -8.97
N ALA A 205 10.10 -12.51 -8.51
CA ALA A 205 8.90 -13.23 -8.09
C ALA A 205 8.25 -12.54 -6.89
N TYR A 206 9.03 -12.10 -5.90
CA TYR A 206 8.53 -11.42 -4.71
C TYR A 206 7.83 -10.09 -5.03
N ILE A 207 8.48 -9.19 -5.75
CA ILE A 207 7.89 -7.89 -6.10
C ILE A 207 6.65 -8.07 -6.98
N THR A 208 6.71 -9.00 -7.94
CA THR A 208 5.56 -9.32 -8.79
C THR A 208 4.39 -9.85 -7.98
N TRP A 209 4.64 -10.77 -7.04
CA TRP A 209 3.63 -11.31 -6.13
C TRP A 209 2.99 -10.22 -5.27
N MET A 210 3.79 -9.35 -4.65
CA MET A 210 3.30 -8.23 -3.85
C MET A 210 2.47 -7.27 -4.70
N THR A 211 2.93 -6.92 -5.90
CA THR A 211 2.20 -6.06 -6.84
C THR A 211 0.86 -6.66 -7.22
N LEU A 212 0.80 -7.97 -7.51
CA LEU A 212 -0.44 -8.63 -7.87
C LEU A 212 -1.44 -8.66 -6.72
N THR A 213 -0.99 -9.04 -5.54
CA THR A 213 -1.86 -9.33 -4.39
C THR A 213 -2.26 -8.10 -3.59
N VAL A 214 -1.38 -7.09 -3.51
CA VAL A 214 -1.66 -5.83 -2.82
C VAL A 214 -2.20 -4.78 -3.79
N TYR A 215 -1.80 -4.73 -5.05
CA TYR A 215 -2.26 -3.65 -5.94
C TYR A 215 -3.25 -4.12 -7.00
N ILE A 216 -2.86 -5.01 -7.90
CA ILE A 216 -3.66 -5.34 -9.09
C ILE A 216 -5.00 -6.00 -8.71
N ILE A 217 -4.98 -7.09 -7.94
CA ILE A 217 -6.20 -7.80 -7.53
C ILE A 217 -7.14 -6.85 -6.76
N PRO A 218 -6.67 -6.09 -5.75
CA PRO A 218 -7.53 -5.14 -5.06
C PRO A 218 -8.12 -4.07 -5.98
N VAL A 219 -7.34 -3.46 -6.86
CA VAL A 219 -7.85 -2.42 -7.79
C VAL A 219 -8.90 -2.96 -8.75
N VAL A 220 -8.71 -4.18 -9.28
CA VAL A 220 -9.70 -4.83 -10.15
C VAL A 220 -11.01 -5.07 -9.40
N ILE A 221 -10.95 -5.66 -8.20
CA ILE A 221 -12.14 -5.93 -7.39
C ILE A 221 -12.87 -4.63 -7.03
N LEU A 222 -12.14 -3.60 -6.60
CA LEU A 222 -12.73 -2.30 -6.28
C LEU A 222 -13.39 -1.69 -7.52
N SER A 223 -12.70 -1.67 -8.66
CA SER A 223 -13.24 -1.13 -9.92
C SER A 223 -14.55 -1.81 -10.32
N ILE A 224 -14.62 -3.14 -10.24
CA ILE A 224 -15.85 -3.91 -10.50
C ILE A 224 -16.95 -3.53 -9.49
N CYS A 225 -16.63 -3.50 -8.19
CA CYS A 225 -17.60 -3.15 -7.15
C CYS A 225 -18.20 -1.75 -7.35
N TYR A 226 -17.36 -0.73 -7.58
CA TYR A 226 -17.82 0.64 -7.79
C TYR A 226 -18.52 0.81 -9.13
N GLY A 227 -18.13 0.07 -10.17
CA GLY A 227 -18.86 -0.02 -11.43
C GLY A 227 -20.28 -0.54 -11.23
N LEU A 228 -20.45 -1.64 -10.50
CA LEU A 228 -21.76 -2.21 -10.18
C LEU A 228 -22.63 -1.30 -9.30
N ILE A 229 -22.02 -0.64 -8.31
CA ILE A 229 -22.70 0.36 -7.47
C ILE A 229 -23.20 1.51 -8.34
N SER A 230 -22.34 2.06 -9.20
CA SER A 230 -22.67 3.19 -10.08
C SER A 230 -23.78 2.82 -11.06
N TYR A 231 -23.70 1.64 -11.67
CA TYR A 231 -24.74 1.12 -12.55
C TYR A 231 -26.08 0.97 -11.82
N LYS A 232 -26.08 0.39 -10.60
CA LYS A 232 -27.31 0.24 -9.80
C LYS A 232 -27.89 1.58 -9.37
N ILE A 233 -27.06 2.54 -9.00
CA ILE A 233 -27.51 3.90 -8.67
C ILE A 233 -28.14 4.55 -9.91
N TRP A 234 -27.47 4.47 -11.06
CA TRP A 234 -27.97 5.01 -12.32
C TRP A 234 -29.31 4.39 -12.72
N GLN A 235 -29.43 3.06 -12.63
CA GLN A 235 -30.67 2.34 -12.88
C GLN A 235 -31.81 2.85 -11.98
N ASN A 236 -31.56 2.99 -10.68
CA ASN A 236 -32.57 3.50 -9.72
C ASN A 236 -32.99 4.95 -10.03
N ILE A 237 -32.04 5.82 -10.41
CA ILE A 237 -32.35 7.21 -10.79
C ILE A 237 -33.19 7.24 -12.06
N ARG A 238 -32.83 6.46 -13.09
CA ARG A 238 -33.59 6.37 -14.36
C ARG A 238 -35.02 5.89 -14.13
N LEU A 239 -35.21 4.82 -13.35
CA LEU A 239 -36.53 4.31 -12.97
C LEU A 239 -37.37 5.37 -12.25
N LYS A 240 -36.76 6.17 -11.36
CA LYS A 240 -37.45 7.28 -10.69
C LYS A 240 -37.92 8.34 -11.68
N THR A 241 -37.06 8.76 -12.61
CA THR A 241 -37.40 9.80 -13.60
C THR A 241 -38.55 9.37 -14.51
N VAL A 242 -38.57 8.10 -14.95
CA VAL A 242 -39.66 7.54 -15.79
C VAL A 242 -40.98 7.43 -15.01
N CYS A 243 -40.91 7.04 -13.73
CA CYS A 243 -42.11 6.94 -12.91
C CYS A 243 -42.68 8.33 -12.58
N GLU A 244 -41.83 9.32 -12.27
CA GLU A 244 -42.26 10.72 -12.07
C GLU A 244 -42.83 11.35 -13.35
N SER A 245 -42.28 11.07 -14.54
CA SER A 245 -42.83 11.57 -15.80
C SER A 245 -44.22 11.00 -16.12
N ASN A 246 -44.43 9.70 -15.89
CA ASN A 246 -45.71 9.05 -16.14
C ASN A 246 -46.81 9.48 -15.15
N VAL A 247 -46.44 9.84 -13.92
CA VAL A 247 -47.40 10.32 -12.90
C VAL A 247 -47.84 11.76 -13.15
N ARG A 248 -47.01 12.63 -13.75
CA ARG A 248 -47.40 14.01 -14.10
C ARG A 248 -48.49 14.07 -15.18
N LEU A 249 -48.69 12.99 -15.94
CA LEU A 249 -49.73 12.89 -16.98
C LEU A 249 -51.06 12.30 -16.46
N SER A 250 -51.13 11.79 -15.23
CA SER A 250 -52.33 11.16 -14.67
C SER A 250 -52.68 11.73 -13.28
N SER A 251 -53.51 12.78 -13.28
CA SER A 251 -53.86 13.60 -12.10
C SER A 251 -54.65 12.86 -10.99
N ASN A 252 -55.19 11.64 -11.21
CA ASN A 252 -56.28 11.14 -10.36
C ASN A 252 -56.04 9.84 -9.54
N ARG A 253 -54.79 9.39 -9.31
CA ARG A 253 -54.53 8.18 -8.48
C ARG A 253 -53.44 8.34 -7.42
N ARG A 254 -53.50 9.41 -6.61
CA ARG A 254 -52.53 9.66 -5.52
C ARG A 254 -52.49 8.57 -4.43
N ALA A 255 -53.54 7.77 -4.25
CA ALA A 255 -53.66 6.87 -3.11
C ALA A 255 -53.15 5.43 -3.34
N THR A 256 -53.13 4.92 -4.58
CA THR A 256 -52.86 3.48 -4.84
C THR A 256 -51.42 3.17 -5.25
N LEU A 257 -50.66 4.15 -5.76
CA LEU A 257 -49.28 3.92 -6.21
C LEU A 257 -48.22 4.01 -5.10
N SER A 258 -48.56 4.57 -3.93
CA SER A 258 -47.68 4.64 -2.76
C SER A 258 -47.31 3.27 -2.18
N ARG A 259 -48.07 2.21 -2.49
CA ARG A 259 -47.82 0.84 -2.02
C ARG A 259 -46.88 0.04 -2.91
N VAL A 260 -46.70 0.44 -4.18
CA VAL A 260 -45.89 -0.31 -5.17
C VAL A 260 -44.50 0.32 -5.38
N SER A 261 -44.24 1.51 -4.84
CA SER A 261 -42.92 2.18 -4.81
C SER A 261 -41.93 1.55 -3.81
N SER A 262 -41.95 0.22 -3.68
CA SER A 262 -40.91 -0.54 -2.97
C SER A 262 -39.59 -0.62 -3.76
N VAL A 263 -39.44 0.17 -4.84
CA VAL A 263 -38.15 0.54 -5.42
C VAL A 263 -37.37 1.30 -4.34
N ARG A 264 -36.74 0.52 -3.45
CA ARG A 264 -36.07 0.97 -2.24
C ARG A 264 -35.20 2.17 -2.55
N LEU A 265 -35.68 3.35 -2.16
CA LEU A 265 -34.91 4.58 -2.22
C LEU A 265 -33.57 4.33 -1.51
N ILE A 266 -32.46 4.49 -2.23
CA ILE A 266 -31.14 4.43 -1.62
C ILE A 266 -31.08 5.62 -0.65
N SER A 267 -31.10 5.33 0.65
CA SER A 267 -31.07 6.36 1.70
C SER A 267 -29.87 7.30 1.51
N LYS A 268 -30.06 8.59 1.81
CA LYS A 268 -28.97 9.58 1.86
C LYS A 268 -27.79 9.09 2.70
N ALA A 269 -28.05 8.31 3.75
CA ALA A 269 -27.01 7.69 4.57
C ALA A 269 -26.16 6.67 3.80
N LYS A 270 -26.77 5.86 2.92
CA LYS A 270 -26.05 4.89 2.08
C LYS A 270 -25.18 5.60 1.03
N ILE A 271 -25.69 6.66 0.41
CA ILE A 271 -24.94 7.48 -0.56
C ILE A 271 -23.73 8.15 0.09
N ARG A 272 -23.88 8.68 1.32
CA ARG A 272 -22.76 9.24 2.07
C ARG A 272 -21.65 8.21 2.26
N THR A 273 -22.00 6.98 2.64
CA THR A 273 -20.99 5.93 2.78
C THR A 273 -20.35 5.56 1.45
N VAL A 274 -21.11 5.41 0.35
CA VAL A 274 -20.54 5.15 -0.99
C VAL A 274 -19.55 6.23 -1.42
N LYS A 275 -19.93 7.51 -1.25
CA LYS A 275 -19.03 8.63 -1.56
C LYS A 275 -17.76 8.55 -0.73
N MET A 276 -17.89 8.22 0.55
CA MET A 276 -16.74 8.09 1.44
C MET A 276 -15.84 6.93 1.01
N THR A 277 -16.39 5.75 0.69
CA THR A 277 -15.59 4.60 0.27
C THR A 277 -14.98 4.78 -1.12
N PHE A 278 -15.65 5.50 -2.04
CA PHE A 278 -15.07 5.89 -3.34
C PHE A 278 -13.84 6.77 -3.19
N ILE A 279 -13.88 7.77 -2.29
CA ILE A 279 -12.72 8.62 -1.99
C ILE A 279 -11.55 7.77 -1.47
N ILE A 280 -11.83 6.81 -0.57
CA ILE A 280 -10.81 5.91 -0.03
C ILE A 280 -10.16 5.07 -1.14
N VAL A 281 -10.94 4.58 -2.12
CA VAL A 281 -10.40 3.82 -3.25
C VAL A 281 -9.55 4.67 -4.19
N LEU A 282 -9.98 5.89 -4.48
CA LEU A 282 -9.19 6.80 -5.31
C LEU A 282 -7.84 7.10 -4.64
N ALA A 283 -7.86 7.39 -3.34
CA ALA A 283 -6.65 7.58 -2.55
C ALA A 283 -5.76 6.34 -2.58
N TYR A 284 -6.34 5.15 -2.42
CA TYR A 284 -5.60 3.88 -2.53
C TYR A 284 -4.83 3.77 -3.85
N ILE A 285 -5.51 3.97 -4.98
CA ILE A 285 -4.89 3.87 -6.31
C ILE A 285 -3.77 4.90 -6.45
N VAL A 286 -4.05 6.17 -6.14
CA VAL A 286 -3.08 7.25 -6.29
C VAL A 286 -1.85 7.05 -5.42
N CYS A 287 -2.01 6.56 -4.18
CA CYS A 287 -0.89 6.33 -3.26
C CYS A 287 -0.06 5.10 -3.64
N TRP A 288 -0.69 4.01 -4.09
CA TRP A 288 0.01 2.75 -4.38
C TRP A 288 0.63 2.67 -5.77
N THR A 289 0.05 3.35 -6.76
CA THR A 289 0.55 3.34 -8.14
C THR A 289 2.04 3.69 -8.25
N PRO A 290 2.53 4.84 -7.72
CA PRO A 290 3.93 5.22 -7.91
C PRO A 290 4.89 4.21 -7.27
N PHE A 291 4.55 3.71 -6.09
CA PHE A 291 5.37 2.72 -5.38
C PHE A 291 5.51 1.42 -6.17
N PHE A 292 4.38 0.78 -6.53
CA PHE A 292 4.45 -0.50 -7.25
C PHE A 292 4.99 -0.36 -8.66
N PHE A 293 4.74 0.77 -9.32
CA PHE A 293 5.35 1.05 -10.61
C PHE A 293 6.87 1.15 -10.52
N ALA A 294 7.39 1.92 -9.56
CA ALA A 294 8.84 2.05 -9.33
C ALA A 294 9.49 0.71 -8.97
N GLN A 295 8.86 -0.08 -8.10
CA GLN A 295 9.36 -1.41 -7.72
C GLN A 295 9.39 -2.39 -8.90
N MET A 296 8.34 -2.41 -9.72
CA MET A 296 8.32 -3.23 -10.93
C MET A 296 9.36 -2.78 -11.95
N TRP A 297 9.52 -1.46 -12.14
CA TRP A 297 10.54 -0.89 -13.01
C TRP A 297 11.95 -1.29 -12.56
N SER A 298 12.28 -1.09 -11.28
CA SER A 298 13.58 -1.40 -10.70
C SER A 298 14.02 -2.86 -10.89
N VAL A 299 13.06 -3.79 -10.86
CA VAL A 299 13.36 -5.23 -10.85
C VAL A 299 13.27 -5.88 -12.23
N TRP A 300 12.51 -5.30 -13.16
CA TRP A 300 12.34 -5.85 -14.51
C TRP A 300 13.17 -5.13 -15.58
N ASP A 301 13.52 -3.85 -15.38
CA ASP A 301 14.35 -3.10 -16.32
C ASP A 301 15.85 -3.33 -16.04
N PRO A 302 16.63 -3.86 -17.00
CA PRO A 302 18.08 -4.01 -16.87
C PRO A 302 18.84 -2.69 -16.71
N GLU A 303 18.28 -1.57 -17.17
CA GLU A 303 18.86 -0.22 -17.13
C GLU A 303 18.38 0.61 -15.94
N ALA A 304 17.52 0.07 -15.07
CA ALA A 304 17.13 0.77 -13.86
C ALA A 304 18.37 1.06 -12.97
N PRO A 305 18.46 2.26 -12.37
CA PRO A 305 19.51 2.56 -11.41
C PRO A 305 19.49 1.51 -10.30
N LYS A 306 20.61 0.80 -10.14
CA LYS A 306 20.83 -0.10 -9.01
C LYS A 306 21.34 0.77 -7.87
N GLU A 307 20.53 0.90 -6.82
CA GLU A 307 20.97 1.51 -5.55
C GLU A 307 21.91 0.57 -4.79
#